data_AF-A0A2S1YPX4-F1
#
_entry.id   AF-A0A2S1YPX4-F1
#
_cell.length_a   1.000
_cell.length_b   1.000
_cell.length_c   1.000
_cell.angle_alpha   90.00
_cell.angle_beta   90.00
_cell.angle_gamma   90.00
#
_symmetry.space_group_name_H-M   'P 1'
#
loop_
_entity.id
_entity.type
_entity.pdbx_description
1 polymer ?
#
loop_
_entity_poly.entity_id
_entity_poly.type
_entity_poly.pdbx_seq_one_letter_code
_entity_poly.pdbx_strand_id
1 'polypeptide(L)'
;MEIEILQDKKRSLYVYKNNELLFYSKVKSNWANRITEIYNHDDVLLLEVKHKMTLIKSYYKILFQNELVKEDIVEITDTRIIFDSNKRLYTKQDYFIAINGNYSYYFKENRVSQLKQKNWVSNPKIFLSINDENLEFLNPVIFHILAIEAGYSYD
;
A
#
# COMPACT_ATOMS: atom_id res chain seq x y z
N MET A 1 16.29 -0.61 -5.91
CA MET A 1 16.15 0.36 -4.80
C MET A 1 15.32 -0.21 -3.64
N GLU A 2 15.46 0.37 -2.44
CA GLU A 2 14.69 -0.02 -1.23
C GLU A 2 13.92 1.21 -0.70
N ILE A 3 12.69 0.97 -0.25
CA ILE A 3 11.77 1.95 0.33
C ILE A 3 11.42 1.45 1.74
N GLU A 4 11.55 2.31 2.73
CA GLU A 4 11.20 2.00 4.12
C GLU A 4 9.77 2.43 4.41
N ILE A 5 8.99 1.54 5.03
CA ILE A 5 7.62 1.83 5.45
C ILE A 5 7.54 1.61 6.95
N LEU A 6 7.21 2.69 7.66
CA LEU A 6 7.10 2.73 9.12
C LEU A 6 5.65 2.88 9.53
N GLN A 7 5.23 2.13 10.53
CA GLN A 7 3.92 2.26 11.14
C GLN A 7 4.01 3.05 12.44
N ASP A 8 3.08 4.00 12.64
CA ASP A 8 2.94 4.69 13.92
C ASP A 8 1.94 4.01 14.87
N LYS A 9 1.85 4.53 16.09
CA LYS A 9 0.92 4.02 17.11
C LYS A 9 -0.56 4.16 16.73
N LYS A 10 -0.90 5.05 15.79
CA LYS A 10 -2.25 5.24 15.25
C LYS A 10 -2.50 4.38 14.02
N ARG A 11 -1.58 3.43 13.72
CA ARG A 11 -1.64 2.52 12.57
C ARG A 11 -1.58 3.24 11.21
N SER A 12 -1.13 4.49 11.22
CA SER A 12 -0.79 5.25 10.02
C SER A 12 0.55 4.76 9.49
N LEU A 13 0.74 4.80 8.18
CA LEU A 13 1.96 4.35 7.52
C LEU A 13 2.70 5.54 6.90
N TYR A 14 4.02 5.53 6.99
CA TYR A 14 4.89 6.58 6.47
C TYR A 14 5.95 5.93 5.58
N VAL A 15 6.11 6.46 4.36
CA VAL A 15 6.91 5.86 3.31
C VAL A 15 8.12 6.75 3.04
N TYR A 16 9.31 6.18 3.22
CA TYR A 16 10.58 6.90 3.11
C TYR A 16 11.46 6.32 2.02
N LYS A 17 12.17 7.20 1.33
CA LYS A 17 13.28 6.86 0.43
C LYS A 17 14.49 7.68 0.86
N ASN A 18 15.60 7.01 1.20
CA ASN A 18 16.81 7.69 1.65
C ASN A 18 16.57 8.72 2.77
N ASN A 19 15.73 8.38 3.76
CA ASN A 19 15.28 9.25 4.85
C ASN A 19 14.38 10.44 4.46
N GLU A 20 14.02 10.59 3.19
CA GLU A 20 13.04 11.58 2.75
C GLU A 20 11.64 10.97 2.74
N LEU A 21 10.68 11.66 3.35
CA LEU A 21 9.27 11.27 3.33
C LEU A 21 8.74 11.44 1.90
N LEU A 22 8.16 10.39 1.33
CA LEU A 22 7.51 10.43 0.03
C LEU A 22 6.00 10.62 0.17
N PHE A 23 5.40 9.74 0.99
CA PHE A 23 3.97 9.63 1.19
C PHE A 23 3.68 9.17 2.60
N TYR A 24 2.49 9.50 3.10
CA TYR A 24 1.98 8.95 4.35
C TYR A 24 0.48 8.73 4.28
N SER A 25 -0.04 7.86 5.14
CA SER A 25 -1.48 7.67 5.31
C SER A 25 -1.98 8.21 6.64
N LYS A 26 -3.26 8.59 6.69
CA LYS A 26 -4.03 8.80 7.93
C LYS A 26 -5.22 7.87 7.92
N VAL A 27 -5.49 7.24 9.05
CA VAL A 27 -6.57 6.25 9.17
C VAL A 27 -7.65 6.78 10.10
N LYS A 28 -8.90 6.80 9.60
CA LYS A 28 -10.11 7.02 10.40
C LYS A 28 -10.90 5.71 10.40
N SER A 29 -11.07 5.09 11.56
CA SER A 29 -11.74 3.78 11.65
C SER A 29 -12.84 3.76 12.72
N ASN A 30 -13.90 3.03 12.40
CA ASN A 30 -14.87 2.52 13.35
C ASN A 30 -15.04 1.01 13.12
N TRP A 31 -15.92 0.37 13.91
CA TRP A 31 -16.08 -1.09 13.92
C TRP A 31 -16.38 -1.75 12.57
N ALA A 32 -16.96 -1.03 11.59
CA ALA A 32 -17.35 -1.59 10.29
C ALA A 32 -16.68 -0.92 9.08
N ASN A 33 -16.06 0.25 9.29
CA ASN A 33 -15.50 1.06 8.21
C ASN A 33 -14.12 1.57 8.59
N ARG A 34 -13.24 1.58 7.60
CA ARG A 34 -11.94 2.25 7.65
C ARG A 34 -11.84 3.17 6.45
N ILE A 35 -11.51 4.42 6.69
CA ILE A 35 -11.14 5.38 5.66
C ILE A 35 -9.65 5.61 5.80
N THR A 36 -8.94 5.39 4.70
CA THR A 36 -7.51 5.66 4.58
C THR A 36 -7.34 6.83 3.63
N GLU A 37 -6.78 7.92 4.14
CA GLU A 37 -6.38 9.11 3.39
C GLU A 37 -4.88 9.00 3.10
N ILE A 38 -4.44 9.20 1.86
CA ILE A 38 -3.03 9.13 1.44
C ILE A 38 -2.60 10.50 0.98
N TYR A 39 -1.49 10.98 1.54
CA TYR A 39 -0.91 12.29 1.30
C TYR A 39 0.50 12.17 0.73
N ASN A 40 0.93 13.19 0.00
CA ASN A 40 2.35 13.38 -0.30
C ASN A 40 3.08 14.10 0.86
N HIS A 41 4.35 14.41 0.66
CA HIS A 41 5.19 15.15 1.62
C HIS A 41 4.78 16.62 1.83
N ASP A 42 4.02 17.20 0.90
CA ASP A 42 3.50 18.58 0.97
C ASP A 42 2.10 18.65 1.60
N ASP A 43 1.66 17.59 2.29
CA ASP A 43 0.31 17.46 2.88
C ASP A 43 -0.86 17.55 1.87
N VAL A 44 -0.59 17.32 0.58
CA VAL A 44 -1.63 17.25 -0.46
C VAL A 44 -2.28 15.87 -0.42
N LEU A 45 -3.60 15.83 -0.24
CA LEU A 45 -4.38 14.59 -0.34
C LEU A 45 -4.35 14.09 -1.79
N LEU A 46 -3.88 12.86 -1.97
CA LEU A 46 -3.76 12.20 -3.28
C LEU A 46 -4.87 11.17 -3.51
N LEU A 47 -5.22 10.40 -2.48
CA LEU A 47 -6.19 9.32 -2.59
C LEU A 47 -6.94 9.15 -1.26
N GLU A 48 -8.24 8.95 -1.33
CA GLU A 48 -9.06 8.56 -0.18
C GLU A 48 -9.79 7.26 -0.50
N VAL A 49 -9.57 6.23 0.31
CA VAL A 49 -10.13 4.90 0.10
C VAL A 49 -10.92 4.48 1.34
N LYS A 50 -12.18 4.12 1.13
CA LYS A 50 -13.02 3.50 2.14
C LYS A 50 -12.98 1.98 2.01
N HIS A 51 -12.46 1.32 3.02
CA HIS A 51 -12.63 -0.10 3.24
C HIS A 51 -13.84 -0.35 4.16
N LYS A 52 -14.80 -1.15 3.71
CA LYS A 52 -15.91 -1.62 4.54
C LYS A 52 -15.82 -3.13 4.71
N MET A 53 -15.79 -3.55 5.96
CA MET A 53 -15.90 -4.96 6.31
C MET A 53 -17.37 -5.31 6.53
N THR A 54 -17.84 -6.35 5.87
CA THR A 54 -19.10 -7.03 6.18
C THR A 54 -18.79 -8.43 6.68
N LEU A 55 -19.77 -9.14 7.25
CA LEU A 55 -19.58 -10.51 7.75
C LEU A 55 -19.00 -11.48 6.70
N ILE A 56 -19.23 -11.22 5.41
CA ILE A 56 -18.94 -12.18 4.32
C ILE A 56 -17.94 -11.60 3.31
N LYS A 57 -17.83 -10.27 3.21
CA LYS A 57 -17.00 -9.60 2.19
C LYS A 57 -16.38 -8.31 2.73
N SER A 58 -15.11 -8.09 2.40
CA SER A 58 -14.51 -6.75 2.36
C SER A 58 -14.80 -6.11 1.01
N TYR A 59 -14.99 -4.80 0.99
CA TYR A 59 -14.93 -4.03 -0.25
C TYR A 59 -14.21 -2.71 -0.04
N TYR A 60 -13.52 -2.27 -1.08
CA TYR A 60 -12.88 -0.97 -1.14
C TYR A 60 -13.67 -0.07 -2.09
N LYS A 61 -13.82 1.20 -1.70
CA LYS A 61 -14.43 2.24 -2.51
C LYS A 61 -13.52 3.45 -2.51
N ILE A 62 -13.09 3.89 -3.69
CA ILE A 62 -12.35 5.15 -3.84
C ILE A 62 -13.36 6.29 -3.65
N LEU A 63 -13.08 7.18 -2.71
CA LEU A 63 -13.92 8.33 -2.38
C LEU A 63 -13.40 9.62 -3.03
N PHE A 64 -12.08 9.72 -3.17
CA PHE A 64 -11.41 10.86 -3.77
C PHE A 64 -10.10 10.39 -4.42
N GLN A 65 -9.74 10.99 -5.55
CA GLN A 65 -8.46 10.84 -6.22
C GLN A 65 -8.06 12.20 -6.80
N ASN A 66 -6.84 12.62 -6.52
CA ASN A 66 -6.29 13.88 -6.98
C ASN A 66 -5.77 13.75 -8.42
N GLU A 67 -5.89 14.81 -9.23
CA GLU A 67 -5.37 14.87 -10.60
C GLU A 67 -3.83 14.74 -10.69
N LEU A 68 -3.12 14.97 -9.58
CA LEU A 68 -1.67 14.72 -9.48
C LEU A 68 -1.32 13.22 -9.53
N VAL A 69 -2.30 12.32 -9.35
CA VAL A 69 -2.12 10.89 -9.56
C VAL A 69 -2.08 10.66 -11.07
N LYS A 70 -0.90 10.28 -11.59
CA LYS A 70 -0.61 10.17 -13.02
C LYS A 70 -1.56 9.26 -13.81
N GLU A 71 -2.14 8.27 -13.16
CA GLU A 71 -2.97 7.23 -13.79
C GLU A 71 -4.15 6.92 -12.88
N ASP A 72 -5.38 6.96 -13.43
CA ASP A 72 -6.57 6.84 -12.62
C ASP A 72 -6.72 5.42 -12.07
N ILE A 73 -6.83 5.30 -10.74
CA ILE A 73 -7.12 4.03 -10.09
C ILE A 73 -8.62 3.77 -10.17
N VAL A 74 -9.00 2.66 -10.80
CA VAL A 74 -10.40 2.25 -10.97
C VAL A 74 -10.82 1.24 -9.90
N GLU A 75 -9.90 0.40 -9.44
CA GLU A 75 -10.19 -0.62 -8.43
C GLU A 75 -9.00 -0.86 -7.50
N ILE A 76 -9.30 -1.03 -6.21
CA ILE A 76 -8.39 -1.53 -5.19
C ILE A 76 -9.06 -2.72 -4.52
N THR A 77 -8.31 -3.78 -4.24
CA THR A 77 -8.72 -4.88 -3.35
C THR A 77 -7.56 -5.29 -2.47
N ASP A 78 -7.73 -6.25 -1.56
CA ASP A 78 -6.64 -6.81 -0.76
C ASP A 78 -5.50 -7.40 -1.62
N THR A 79 -5.79 -7.80 -2.87
CA THR A 79 -4.84 -8.55 -3.71
C THR A 79 -4.52 -7.92 -5.05
N ARG A 80 -5.13 -6.79 -5.41
CA ARG A 80 -4.85 -6.11 -6.67
C ARG A 80 -5.18 -4.62 -6.67
N ILE A 81 -4.57 -3.92 -7.61
CA ILE A 81 -4.91 -2.55 -8.02
C ILE A 81 -5.05 -2.51 -9.54
N ILE A 82 -6.10 -1.85 -10.03
CA ILE A 82 -6.46 -1.74 -11.46
C ILE A 82 -6.55 -0.27 -11.83
N PHE A 83 -5.99 0.05 -12.99
CA PHE A 83 -5.98 1.38 -13.58
C PHE A 83 -6.90 1.49 -14.79
N ASP A 84 -7.27 2.72 -15.14
CA ASP A 84 -8.09 3.06 -16.31
C ASP A 84 -7.50 2.59 -17.64
N SER A 85 -6.16 2.58 -17.75
CA SER A 85 -5.40 2.01 -18.87
C SER A 85 -5.54 0.49 -19.01
N ASN A 86 -6.28 -0.15 -18.10
CA ASN A 86 -6.38 -1.60 -17.92
C ASN A 86 -5.06 -2.26 -17.48
N LYS A 87 -4.08 -1.48 -17.03
CA LYS A 87 -2.92 -1.97 -16.26
C LYS A 87 -3.41 -2.56 -14.93
N ARG A 88 -2.82 -3.69 -14.53
CA ARG A 88 -3.21 -4.43 -13.32
C ARG A 88 -1.99 -4.95 -12.58
N LEU A 89 -1.92 -4.65 -11.30
CA LEU A 89 -0.91 -5.23 -10.42
C LEU A 89 -1.59 -6.19 -9.45
N TYR A 90 -0.98 -7.35 -9.25
CA TYR A 90 -1.49 -8.39 -8.37
C TYR A 90 -0.47 -8.72 -7.29
N THR A 91 -0.93 -8.97 -6.07
CA THR A 91 -0.08 -9.49 -5.01
C THR A 91 -0.12 -11.02 -4.98
N LYS A 92 1.01 -11.64 -4.66
CA LYS A 92 1.12 -13.06 -4.33
C LYS A 92 1.97 -13.21 -3.07
N GLN A 93 1.52 -14.03 -2.14
CA GLN A 93 2.33 -14.37 -0.96
C GLN A 93 3.59 -15.14 -1.36
N ASP A 94 4.71 -14.80 -0.74
CA ASP A 94 5.98 -15.46 -1.00
C ASP A 94 6.05 -16.78 -0.20
N TYR A 95 5.78 -17.90 -0.87
CA TYR A 95 5.63 -19.24 -0.28
C TYR A 95 6.82 -19.77 0.55
N PHE A 96 8.05 -19.25 0.34
CA PHE A 96 9.26 -19.82 0.96
C PHE A 96 9.62 -19.22 2.33
N ILE A 97 9.04 -18.08 2.70
CA ILE A 97 9.29 -17.40 3.98
C ILE A 97 7.98 -16.73 4.42
N ALA A 98 6.96 -17.55 4.71
CA ALA A 98 5.66 -17.10 5.19
C ALA A 98 5.76 -16.61 6.65
N ILE A 99 6.47 -15.49 6.84
CA ILE A 99 6.27 -14.61 7.98
C ILE A 99 5.12 -13.70 7.54
N ASN A 100 4.07 -13.60 8.38
CA ASN A 100 2.93 -12.72 8.14
C ASN A 100 3.41 -11.34 7.65
N GLY A 101 2.97 -10.92 6.45
CA GLY A 101 3.32 -9.62 5.86
C GLY A 101 4.23 -9.64 4.62
N ASN A 102 4.84 -10.78 4.26
CA ASN A 102 5.68 -10.88 3.05
C ASN A 102 4.86 -11.20 1.79
N TYR A 103 4.95 -10.36 0.77
CA TYR A 103 4.33 -10.62 -0.53
C TYR A 103 5.03 -9.86 -1.66
N SER A 104 4.81 -10.32 -2.88
CA SER A 104 5.36 -9.73 -4.09
C SER A 104 4.26 -9.17 -4.99
N TYR A 105 4.55 -8.08 -5.68
CA TYR A 105 3.69 -7.53 -6.74
C TYR A 105 4.12 -8.05 -8.10
N TYR A 106 3.13 -8.32 -8.94
CA TYR A 106 3.29 -8.81 -10.30
C TYR A 106 2.53 -7.93 -11.29
N PHE A 107 3.19 -7.57 -12.39
CA PHE A 107 2.55 -7.10 -13.61
C PHE A 107 2.60 -8.23 -14.63
N LYS A 108 1.42 -8.74 -15.03
CA LYS A 108 1.30 -10.00 -15.76
C LYS A 108 2.00 -11.13 -14.98
N GLU A 109 3.03 -11.75 -15.56
CA GLU A 109 3.81 -12.84 -14.96
C GLU A 109 5.13 -12.36 -14.34
N ASN A 110 5.47 -11.08 -14.53
CA ASN A 110 6.74 -10.52 -14.08
C ASN A 110 6.59 -9.93 -12.68
N ARG A 111 7.45 -10.34 -11.75
CA ARG A 111 7.54 -9.72 -10.43
C ARG A 111 8.14 -8.32 -10.58
N VAL A 112 7.41 -7.30 -10.17
CA VAL A 112 7.85 -5.90 -10.25
C VAL A 112 8.42 -5.39 -8.94
N SER A 113 7.90 -5.85 -7.81
CA SER A 113 8.39 -5.46 -6.48
C SER A 113 8.12 -6.54 -5.44
N GLN A 114 8.78 -6.42 -4.29
CA GLN A 114 8.63 -7.34 -3.17
C GLN A 114 8.60 -6.57 -1.85
N LEU A 115 7.57 -6.84 -1.04
CA LEU A 115 7.41 -6.36 0.32
C LEU A 115 7.96 -7.41 1.30
N LYS A 116 8.84 -6.97 2.20
CA LYS A 116 9.39 -7.80 3.28
C LYS A 116 9.21 -7.12 4.61
N GLN A 117 8.64 -7.83 5.57
CA GLN A 117 8.59 -7.42 6.95
C GLN A 117 9.78 -8.02 7.72
N LYS A 118 10.57 -7.16 8.38
CA LYS A 118 11.66 -7.59 9.27
C LYS A 118 11.21 -7.42 10.72
N ASN A 119 10.90 -8.54 11.39
CA ASN A 119 10.43 -8.58 12.79
C ASN A 119 11.57 -8.72 13.83
N TRP A 120 12.82 -8.41 13.47
CA TRP A 120 13.98 -8.64 14.34
C TRP A 120 14.14 -7.61 15.48
N VAL A 121 13.30 -6.57 15.53
CA VAL A 121 13.38 -5.48 16.52
C VAL A 121 11.97 -5.17 17.02
N SER A 122 11.85 -4.63 18.24
CA SER A 122 10.59 -4.23 18.90
C SER A 122 9.68 -3.28 18.10
N ASN A 123 10.14 -2.76 16.96
CA ASN A 123 9.34 -2.05 15.97
C ASN A 123 9.43 -2.78 14.63
N PRO A 124 8.37 -3.48 14.18
CA PRO A 124 8.37 -4.12 12.87
C PRO A 124 8.59 -3.08 11.78
N LYS A 125 9.59 -3.31 10.93
CA LYS A 125 9.88 -2.48 9.76
C LYS A 125 9.49 -3.22 8.50
N ILE A 126 8.80 -2.51 7.60
CA ILE A 126 8.40 -3.03 6.30
C ILE A 126 9.32 -2.41 5.25
N PHE A 127 9.86 -3.24 4.37
CA PHE A 127 10.75 -2.83 3.29
C PHE A 127 10.13 -3.22 1.95
N LEU A 128 9.96 -2.24 1.07
CA LEU A 128 9.57 -2.45 -0.32
C LEU A 128 10.83 -2.39 -1.19
N SER A 129 11.11 -3.48 -1.88
CA SER A 129 12.18 -3.58 -2.87
C SER A 129 11.63 -3.54 -4.29
N ILE A 130 12.21 -2.72 -5.15
CA ILE A 130 11.83 -2.57 -6.56
C ILE A 130 13.07 -2.30 -7.41
N ASN A 131 13.14 -2.88 -8.60
CA ASN A 131 14.26 -2.67 -9.53
C ASN A 131 14.07 -1.37 -10.34
N ASP A 132 15.16 -0.81 -10.83
CA ASP A 132 15.13 0.44 -11.60
C ASP A 132 14.33 0.31 -12.90
N GLU A 133 14.33 -0.88 -13.51
CA GLU A 133 13.53 -1.24 -14.69
C GLU A 133 12.01 -1.18 -14.44
N ASN A 134 11.58 -1.23 -13.16
CA ASN A 134 10.19 -1.30 -12.74
C ASN A 134 9.72 -0.01 -12.03
N LEU A 135 10.49 1.08 -12.08
CA LEU A 135 10.19 2.31 -11.34
C LEU A 135 8.83 2.93 -11.67
N GLU A 136 8.30 2.68 -12.87
CA GLU A 136 6.96 3.14 -13.23
C GLU A 136 5.86 2.59 -12.29
N PHE A 137 6.11 1.45 -11.63
CA PHE A 137 5.17 0.82 -10.71
C PHE A 137 5.34 1.26 -9.25
N LEU A 138 6.34 2.10 -8.94
CA LEU A 138 6.66 2.47 -7.55
C LEU A 138 5.47 3.13 -6.84
N ASN A 139 4.95 4.22 -7.39
CA ASN A 139 3.82 4.95 -6.79
C ASN A 139 2.53 4.09 -6.77
N PRO A 140 2.14 3.41 -7.87
CA PRO A 140 1.08 2.41 -7.88
C PRO A 140 1.14 1.41 -6.71
N VAL A 141 2.32 0.82 -6.49
CA VAL A 141 2.56 -0.15 -5.43
C VAL A 141 2.43 0.51 -4.06
N ILE A 142 3.06 1.68 -3.86
CA ILE A 142 2.98 2.41 -2.58
C ILE A 142 1.53 2.75 -2.23
N PHE A 143 0.75 3.29 -3.17
CA PHE A 143 -0.66 3.64 -2.92
C PHE A 143 -1.48 2.41 -2.56
N HIS A 144 -1.24 1.29 -3.23
CA HIS A 144 -1.91 0.04 -2.89
C HIS A 144 -1.57 -0.43 -1.46
N ILE A 145 -0.28 -0.49 -1.11
CA ILE A 145 0.18 -0.84 0.24
C ILE A 145 -0.46 0.07 1.28
N LEU A 146 -0.40 1.39 1.08
CA LEU A 146 -0.97 2.36 2.01
C LEU A 146 -2.47 2.17 2.19
N ALA A 147 -3.21 1.89 1.11
CA ALA A 147 -4.66 1.69 1.16
C ALA A 147 -5.07 0.42 1.91
N ILE A 148 -4.34 -0.69 1.74
CA ILE A 148 -4.72 -1.99 2.30
C ILE A 148 -4.10 -2.27 3.65
N GLU A 149 -2.85 -1.87 3.91
CA GLU A 149 -2.13 -2.21 5.14
C GLU A 149 -2.39 -1.21 6.28
N ALA A 150 -2.66 0.06 5.98
CA ALA A 150 -2.88 1.06 7.01
C ALA A 150 -4.12 0.71 7.87
N GLY A 151 -4.01 0.86 9.19
CA GLY A 151 -5.09 0.55 10.13
C GLY A 151 -5.11 -0.90 10.65
N TYR A 152 -4.32 -1.81 10.07
CA TYR A 152 -4.02 -3.11 10.67
C TYR A 152 -2.86 -3.00 11.66
N SER A 153 -2.89 -3.72 12.77
CA SER A 153 -1.71 -3.90 13.62
C SER A 153 -1.02 -5.20 13.23
N TYR A 154 0.30 -5.16 13.10
CA TYR A 154 1.12 -6.36 13.11
C TYR A 154 1.53 -6.58 14.58
N ASP A 155 0.80 -7.44 15.28
CA ASP A 155 1.12 -7.86 16.66
C ASP A 155 2.34 -8.78 16.69
#